data_AF-A0A2I0I1H4-F1
#
_entry.id   AF-A0A2I0I1H4-F1
#
_cell.length_a   1.000
_cell.length_b   1.000
_cell.length_c   1.000
_cell.angle_alpha   90.00
_cell.angle_beta   90.00
_cell.angle_gamma   90.00
#
_symmetry.space_group_name_H-M   'P 1'
#
loop_
_entity.id
_entity.type
_entity.pdbx_description
1 polymer ?
#
loop_
_entity_poly.entity_id
_entity_poly.type
_entity_poly.pdbx_seq_one_letter_code
_entity_poly.pdbx_strand_id
1 'polypeptide(L)'
;MTKMPKPLSHSGRAMGCSSSPHNPSSSSHLSFFLLLFMSLSLFCPCNGQNSLSQGQVLRDGETLVSSMGTFELGFFSPGNSTLRFVGIWYRDISVESVVWVANRENPLSDKNGVLTIGSNGSL
;
A
#
# COMPACT_ATOMS: atom_id res chain seq x y z
N MET A 1 -10.86 91.84 22.31
CA MET A 1 -11.54 91.08 23.38
C MET A 1 -12.69 90.27 22.75
N THR A 2 -12.34 89.26 21.95
CA THR A 2 -13.30 88.45 21.19
C THR A 2 -13.74 87.25 22.03
N LYS A 3 -15.05 87.07 22.13
CA LYS A 3 -15.78 86.10 22.95
C LYS A 3 -15.68 84.71 22.32
N MET A 4 -15.11 83.73 23.01
CA MET A 4 -15.17 82.31 22.62
C MET A 4 -16.48 81.67 23.08
N PRO A 5 -17.13 80.81 22.27
CA PRO A 5 -18.10 79.84 22.75
C PRO A 5 -17.55 78.39 22.80
N LYS A 6 -17.82 77.78 23.96
CA LYS A 6 -17.85 76.37 24.41
C LYS A 6 -17.50 75.22 23.43
N PRO A 7 -16.72 74.21 23.87
CA PRO A 7 -16.41 73.03 23.06
C PRO A 7 -17.58 72.03 22.98
N LEU A 8 -17.75 71.41 21.81
CA LEU A 8 -18.61 70.26 21.56
C LEU A 8 -18.02 69.00 22.21
N SER A 9 -18.88 68.27 22.93
CA SER A 9 -18.58 66.97 23.53
C SER A 9 -18.37 65.91 22.44
N HIS A 10 -17.12 65.53 22.18
CA HIS A 10 -16.83 64.33 21.40
C HIS A 10 -16.86 63.09 22.31
N SER A 11 -17.83 62.23 22.04
CA SER A 11 -17.94 60.86 22.54
C SER A 11 -16.69 60.07 22.12
N GLY A 12 -15.75 59.90 23.04
CA GLY A 12 -14.57 59.05 22.87
C GLY A 12 -14.83 57.68 23.50
N ARG A 13 -15.31 56.71 22.71
CA ARG A 13 -15.28 55.29 23.08
C ARG A 13 -14.19 54.62 22.24
N ALA A 14 -12.99 54.51 22.80
CA ALA A 14 -11.89 53.77 22.22
C ALA A 14 -11.45 52.67 23.19
N MET A 15 -11.80 51.43 22.87
CA MET A 15 -11.07 50.21 23.25
C MET A 15 -11.46 49.13 22.25
N GLY A 16 -10.82 49.17 21.08
CA GLY A 16 -10.78 48.04 20.16
C GLY A 16 -9.47 47.28 20.39
N CYS A 17 -9.50 46.22 21.19
CA CYS A 17 -8.52 45.15 21.08
C CYS A 17 -9.20 44.02 20.31
N SER A 18 -8.98 43.99 18.99
CA SER A 18 -9.35 42.83 18.18
C SER A 18 -8.38 41.70 18.52
N SER A 19 -8.75 40.83 19.45
CA SER A 19 -8.10 39.54 19.62
C SER A 19 -8.42 38.68 18.39
N SER A 20 -7.47 38.57 17.47
CA SER A 20 -7.54 37.67 16.34
C SER A 20 -7.80 36.25 16.85
N PRO A 21 -8.81 35.51 16.35
CA PRO A 21 -9.01 34.13 16.77
C PRO A 21 -7.87 33.30 16.20
N HIS A 22 -6.89 32.96 17.04
CA HIS A 22 -5.98 31.85 16.75
C HIS A 22 -6.85 30.60 16.67
N ASN A 23 -7.07 30.11 15.45
CA ASN A 23 -7.84 28.89 15.19
C ASN A 23 -6.95 27.66 15.46
N PRO A 24 -7.08 26.95 16.60
CA PRO A 24 -6.18 25.85 16.95
C PRO A 24 -6.53 24.55 16.21
N SER A 25 -7.67 24.50 15.50
CA SER A 25 -8.22 23.26 14.94
C SER A 25 -7.50 22.76 13.68
N SER A 26 -6.97 23.67 12.86
CA SER A 26 -6.37 23.29 11.58
C SER A 26 -5.10 22.43 11.77
N SER A 27 -4.31 22.71 12.81
CA SER A 27 -3.09 21.96 13.12
C SER A 27 -3.38 20.54 13.61
N SER A 28 -4.41 20.35 14.43
CA SER A 28 -4.81 19.00 14.90
C SER A 28 -5.36 18.14 13.77
N HIS A 29 -6.11 18.72 12.83
CA HIS A 29 -6.60 17.98 11.65
C HIS A 29 -5.44 17.57 10.75
N LEU A 30 -4.52 18.48 10.44
CA LEU A 30 -3.33 18.17 9.63
C LEU A 30 -2.47 17.10 10.30
N SER A 31 -2.26 17.18 11.62
CA SER A 31 -1.52 16.17 12.37
C SER A 31 -2.22 14.80 12.32
N PHE A 32 -3.54 14.75 12.48
CA PHE A 32 -4.31 13.51 12.35
C PHE A 32 -4.21 12.92 10.93
N PHE A 33 -4.34 13.73 9.88
CA PHE A 33 -4.18 13.28 8.49
C PHE A 33 -2.75 12.79 8.20
N LEU A 34 -1.73 13.47 8.74
CA LEU A 34 -0.34 13.03 8.63
C LEU A 34 -0.11 11.71 9.36
N LEU A 35 -0.64 11.54 10.58
CA LEU A 35 -0.55 10.29 11.33
C LEU A 35 -1.29 9.15 10.63
N LEU A 36 -2.44 9.43 10.01
CA LEU A 36 -3.19 8.45 9.21
C LEU A 36 -2.42 8.06 7.94
N PHE A 37 -1.81 9.02 7.25
CA PHE A 37 -0.98 8.74 6.07
C PHE A 37 0.29 7.94 6.42
N MET A 38 0.94 8.29 7.54
CA MET A 38 2.08 7.55 8.07
C MET A 38 1.68 6.14 8.53
N SER A 39 0.51 5.97 9.16
CA SER A 39 0.04 4.64 9.55
C SER A 39 -0.32 3.78 8.33
N LEU A 40 -0.97 4.35 7.31
CA LEU A 40 -1.27 3.65 6.04
C LEU A 40 0.00 3.28 5.26
N SER A 41 1.03 4.13 5.26
CA SER A 41 2.30 3.81 4.58
C SER A 41 3.16 2.78 5.32
N LEU A 42 2.93 2.57 6.62
CA LEU A 42 3.51 1.46 7.39
C LEU A 42 2.85 0.10 7.08
N PHE A 43 1.63 0.09 6.51
CA PHE A 43 1.00 -1.13 6.00
C PHE A 43 1.53 -1.45 4.60
N CYS A 44 2.79 -1.85 4.50
CA CYS A 44 3.28 -2.54 3.31
C CYS A 44 2.92 -4.03 3.43
N PRO A 45 2.07 -4.61 2.56
CA PRO A 45 1.85 -6.05 2.55
C PRO A 45 3.04 -6.76 1.89
N CYS A 46 4.23 -6.67 2.50
CA CYS A 46 5.39 -7.50 2.18
C CYS A 46 5.30 -8.90 2.84
N ASN A 47 4.12 -9.25 3.37
CA ASN A 47 3.81 -10.54 3.98
C ASN A 47 3.69 -11.60 2.88
N GLY A 48 4.83 -12.08 2.39
CA GLY A 48 4.93 -13.22 1.51
C GLY A 48 6.32 -13.83 1.64
N GLN A 49 6.40 -15.15 1.73
CA GLN A 49 7.68 -15.84 1.68
C GLN A 49 8.34 -15.52 0.34
N ASN A 50 9.59 -15.06 0.34
CA ASN A 50 10.27 -14.62 -0.90
C ASN A 50 11.39 -15.56 -1.36
N SER A 51 11.60 -16.66 -0.64
CA SER A 51 12.63 -17.66 -0.90
C SER A 51 12.10 -19.07 -0.63
N LEU A 52 12.51 -20.04 -1.44
CA LEU A 52 12.31 -21.45 -1.18
C LEU A 52 13.66 -22.09 -0.85
N SER A 53 13.80 -22.65 0.34
CA SER A 53 15.01 -23.35 0.77
C SER A 53 14.96 -24.82 0.35
N GLN A 54 16.11 -25.46 0.33
CA GLN A 54 16.22 -26.90 0.08
C GLN A 54 15.31 -27.70 1.02
N GLY A 55 14.56 -28.65 0.46
CA GLY A 55 13.61 -29.48 1.20
C GLY A 55 12.33 -28.79 1.65
N GLN A 56 12.19 -27.46 1.47
CA GLN A 56 10.91 -26.80 1.61
C GLN A 56 10.03 -27.13 0.40
N VAL A 57 8.72 -27.19 0.65
CA VAL A 57 7.71 -27.52 -0.35
C VAL A 57 6.80 -26.32 -0.50
N LEU A 58 6.63 -25.88 -1.74
CA LEU A 58 5.58 -24.94 -2.14
C LEU A 58 4.47 -25.75 -2.82
N ARG A 59 3.29 -25.78 -2.21
CA ARG A 59 2.12 -26.50 -2.73
C ARG A 59 1.28 -25.60 -3.62
N ASP A 60 0.45 -26.23 -4.44
CA ASP A 60 -0.61 -25.52 -5.16
C ASP A 60 -1.49 -24.70 -4.19
N GLY A 61 -1.67 -23.42 -4.51
CA GLY A 61 -2.36 -22.44 -3.67
C GLY A 61 -1.43 -21.60 -2.79
N GLU A 62 -0.17 -22.01 -2.61
CA GLU A 62 0.88 -21.22 -1.99
C GLU A 62 1.68 -20.46 -3.05
N THR A 63 2.22 -19.31 -2.66
CA THR A 63 3.02 -18.47 -3.56
C THR A 63 4.25 -17.90 -2.86
N LEU A 64 5.25 -17.56 -3.67
CA LEU A 64 6.36 -16.72 -3.24
C LEU A 64 6.21 -15.33 -3.80
N VAL A 65 6.32 -14.32 -2.95
CA VAL A 65 6.22 -12.91 -3.36
C VAL A 65 7.60 -12.30 -3.31
N SER A 66 8.00 -11.57 -4.36
CA SER A 66 9.29 -10.89 -4.37
C SER A 66 9.38 -9.88 -3.23
N SER A 67 10.60 -9.53 -2.80
CA SER A 67 10.83 -8.61 -1.66
C SER A 67 10.11 -7.26 -1.82
N MET A 68 9.93 -6.80 -3.05
CA MET A 68 9.24 -5.55 -3.38
C MET A 68 7.75 -5.73 -3.68
N GLY A 69 7.20 -6.94 -3.60
CA GLY A 69 5.80 -7.22 -3.90
C GLY A 69 5.42 -7.19 -5.39
N THR A 70 6.37 -6.91 -6.28
CA THR A 70 6.10 -6.71 -7.71
C THR A 70 5.76 -8.01 -8.44
N PHE A 71 6.45 -9.09 -8.08
CA PHE A 71 6.34 -10.39 -8.75
C PHE A 71 5.86 -11.44 -7.76
N GLU A 72 5.12 -12.40 -8.29
CA GLU A 72 4.64 -13.56 -7.54
C GLU A 72 4.91 -14.83 -8.36
N LEU A 73 5.41 -15.85 -7.68
CA LEU A 73 5.68 -17.19 -8.21
C LEU A 73 4.69 -18.18 -7.58
N GLY A 74 4.08 -19.03 -8.39
CA GLY A 74 3.27 -20.13 -7.87
C GLY A 74 2.55 -20.92 -8.96
N PHE A 75 1.54 -21.68 -8.54
CA PHE A 75 0.70 -22.48 -9.42
C PHE A 75 -0.51 -21.68 -9.91
N PHE A 76 -0.79 -21.71 -11.21
CA PHE A 76 -1.94 -21.05 -11.81
C PHE A 76 -2.61 -21.88 -12.91
N SER A 77 -3.81 -21.47 -13.30
CA SER A 77 -4.57 -22.04 -14.43
C SER A 77 -4.94 -20.91 -15.38
N PRO A 78 -4.58 -21.00 -16.67
CA PRO A 78 -4.96 -20.00 -17.66
C PRO A 78 -6.45 -20.14 -18.06
N GLY A 79 -7.17 -19.02 -18.12
CA GLY A 79 -8.59 -18.98 -18.46
C GLY A 79 -9.45 -20.01 -17.71
N ASN A 80 -10.23 -20.81 -18.45
CA ASN A 80 -11.10 -21.85 -17.91
C ASN A 80 -10.48 -23.26 -17.93
N SER A 81 -9.15 -23.36 -18.09
CA SER A 81 -8.45 -24.64 -18.10
C SER A 81 -8.35 -25.23 -16.70
N THR A 82 -8.43 -26.56 -16.57
CA THR A 82 -8.11 -27.27 -15.34
C THR A 82 -6.63 -27.58 -15.19
N LEU A 83 -5.85 -27.37 -16.25
CA LEU A 83 -4.40 -27.60 -16.26
C LEU A 83 -3.70 -26.63 -15.30
N ARG A 84 -2.65 -27.12 -14.63
CA ARG A 84 -1.85 -26.33 -13.70
C ARG A 84 -0.44 -26.12 -14.23
N PHE A 85 0.01 -24.88 -14.10
CA PHE A 85 1.31 -24.41 -14.52
C PHE A 85 2.00 -23.71 -13.35
N VAL A 86 3.32 -23.80 -13.30
CA VAL A 86 4.18 -22.98 -12.46
C VAL A 86 4.59 -21.76 -13.27
N GLY A 87 4.38 -20.56 -12.74
CA GLY A 87 4.73 -19.34 -13.44
C GLY A 87 5.09 -18.19 -12.51
N ILE A 88 5.59 -17.12 -13.13
CA ILE A 88 5.85 -15.83 -12.49
C ILE A 88 4.92 -14.81 -13.13
N TRP A 89 4.24 -13.99 -12.33
CA TRP A 89 3.37 -12.92 -12.80
C TRP A 89 3.53 -11.63 -11.99
N TYR A 90 3.00 -10.54 -12.53
CA TYR A 90 2.86 -9.29 -11.79
C TYR A 90 1.69 -9.39 -10.80
N ARG A 91 1.96 -9.15 -9.51
CA ARG A 91 0.99 -9.34 -8.42
C ARG A 91 -0.21 -8.37 -8.50
N ASP A 92 0.06 -7.10 -8.75
CA ASP A 92 -0.95 -6.03 -8.68
C ASP A 92 -1.65 -5.75 -10.02
N ILE A 93 -1.44 -6.60 -11.03
CA ILE A 93 -2.05 -6.45 -12.36
C ILE A 93 -3.05 -7.59 -12.58
N SER A 94 -4.33 -7.23 -12.67
CA SER A 94 -5.45 -8.18 -12.74
C SER A 94 -5.58 -8.94 -14.07
N VAL A 95 -4.87 -8.52 -15.11
CA VAL A 95 -4.92 -9.15 -16.44
C VAL A 95 -3.74 -10.11 -16.55
N GLU A 96 -4.00 -11.41 -16.68
CA GLU A 96 -3.06 -12.55 -16.92
C GLU A 96 -1.61 -12.18 -17.28
N SER A 97 -0.90 -11.56 -16.33
CA SER A 97 0.41 -10.94 -16.58
C SER A 97 1.52 -11.94 -16.29
N VAL A 98 1.37 -13.14 -16.83
CA VAL A 98 2.34 -14.22 -16.68
C VAL A 98 3.54 -13.91 -17.56
N VAL A 99 4.65 -13.54 -16.93
CA VAL A 99 5.90 -13.18 -17.62
C VAL A 99 6.75 -14.40 -17.94
N TRP A 100 6.55 -15.50 -17.20
CA TRP A 100 7.28 -16.74 -17.41
C TRP A 100 6.49 -17.96 -16.94
N VAL A 101 6.69 -19.11 -17.59
CA VAL A 101 6.04 -20.40 -17.29
C VAL A 101 7.10 -21.50 -17.33
N ALA A 102 7.21 -22.28 -16.24
CA ALA A 102 8.22 -23.33 -16.09
C ALA A 102 7.91 -24.58 -16.92
N ASN A 103 6.68 -25.07 -16.78
CA ASN A 103 6.22 -26.35 -17.31
C ASN A 103 5.24 -26.15 -18.47
N ARG A 104 5.60 -25.29 -19.42
CA ARG A 104 4.72 -24.90 -20.54
C ARG A 104 4.36 -26.11 -21.42
N GLU A 105 5.29 -27.04 -21.59
CA GLU A 105 5.15 -28.21 -22.45
C GLU A 105 4.54 -29.41 -21.71
N ASN A 106 4.61 -29.43 -20.38
CA ASN A 106 4.14 -30.54 -19.54
C ASN A 106 3.35 -30.03 -18.32
N PRO A 107 2.11 -29.52 -18.54
CA PRO A 107 1.23 -29.10 -17.46
C PRO A 107 0.80 -30.26 -16.57
N LEU A 108 0.42 -29.94 -15.33
CA LEU A 108 -0.23 -30.90 -14.44
C LEU A 108 -1.74 -30.94 -14.73
N SER A 109 -2.35 -32.11 -14.57
CA SER A 109 -3.79 -32.31 -14.77
C SER A 109 -4.64 -32.04 -13.53
N ASP A 110 -4.01 -31.87 -12.36
CA ASP A 110 -4.67 -31.66 -11.07
C ASP A 110 -3.96 -30.59 -10.22
N LYS A 111 -4.55 -30.28 -9.06
CA LYS A 111 -4.02 -29.30 -8.08
C LYS A 111 -3.13 -29.95 -7.00
N ASN A 112 -2.50 -31.08 -7.30
CA ASN A 112 -1.60 -31.76 -6.35
C ASN A 112 -0.12 -31.43 -6.60
N GLY A 113 0.14 -30.37 -7.38
CA GLY A 113 1.49 -29.91 -7.71
C GLY A 113 2.31 -29.52 -6.48
N VAL A 114 3.59 -29.87 -6.53
CA VAL A 114 4.60 -29.52 -5.53
C VAL A 114 5.83 -28.99 -6.23
N LEU A 115 6.32 -27.84 -5.79
CA LEU A 115 7.61 -27.28 -6.17
C LEU A 115 8.56 -27.37 -4.97
N THR A 116 9.75 -27.92 -5.18
CA THR A 116 10.77 -28.08 -4.12
C THR A 116 12.17 -28.02 -4.72
N ILE A 117 13.16 -27.67 -3.90
CA ILE A 117 14.57 -27.80 -4.27
C ILE A 117 15.08 -29.12 -3.72
N GLY A 118 15.44 -30.02 -4.64
CA GLY A 118 16.02 -31.33 -4.35
C GLY A 118 17.39 -31.21 -3.68
N SER A 119 17.86 -32.30 -3.07
CA SER A 119 19.12 -32.30 -2.31
C SER A 119 20.38 -32.07 -3.16
N ASN A 120 20.26 -32.32 -4.45
CA ASN A 120 21.25 -32.06 -5.49
C ASN A 120 21.14 -30.65 -6.10
N GLY A 121 20.24 -29.80 -5.58
CA GLY A 121 19.98 -28.46 -6.11
C GLY A 121 19.11 -28.42 -7.36
N SER A 122 18.52 -29.54 -7.80
CA SER A 122 17.55 -29.51 -8.90
C SER A 122 16.21 -28.96 -8.44
N LEU A 123 15.55 -28.22 -9.34
CA LEU A 123 14.17 -27.76 -9.23
C LEU A 123 13.23 -28.70 -9.99
#